data_AF-A0AAW1N1Y4-F1
#
_entry.id   AF-A0AAW1N1Y4-F1
#
_cell.length_a   1.000
_cell.length_b   1.000
_cell.length_c   1.000
_cell.angle_alpha   90.00
_cell.angle_beta   90.00
_cell.angle_gamma   90.00
#
_symmetry.space_group_name_H-M   'P 1'
#
loop_
_entity.id
_entity.type
_entity.pdbx_description
1 polymer ?
#
loop_
_entity_poly.entity_id
_entity_poly.type
_entity_poly.pdbx_seq_one_letter_code
_entity_poly.pdbx_strand_id
1 'polypeptide(L)'
;MEIVKHCIEHLKQSEIQIGSSTIYSILVNSDITIENEKEFKQQIIPEIYKLIENGKIRKEILFISLLLKPHILKILLEHEAVIIKLDLRKPTTPFDFVYYENKHWLSEVIESVTEHSYLRSDIHTLLLVLKIISITNSNKLDIQELKYYLGLNYENVGLFYKIYLENLELVTKVVEFIESNSTENACNIFKVLSENSLLNSLSEMVNISNPTLWNDIFRFLVENQNFNKKYFNHSSNNQSIYTDEEKFVAFTILISIINCLKVSENLNKSPCNKDNITSTLEEVKEKLINLKNRTLQIELLEDIFALIFLRNSDIKGSKTDSFFCGESEIRLILSLLKSVFEELKKQYSSRGFSEFKRFVDLNKHITDGYWRLELLSSIKKNWYLENDGTKSKSKNILYYMLSSPEGLINMCLKQNNIEKAIQVVKVRSIMFL
;
A
#
# COMPACT_ATOMS: atom_id res chain seq x y z
N MET A 1 -1.31 -63.65 -21.67
CA MET A 1 -0.67 -62.90 -20.56
C MET A 1 0.43 -63.70 -19.85
N GLU A 2 0.19 -64.94 -19.44
CA GLU A 2 1.20 -65.79 -18.75
C GLU A 2 2.50 -65.98 -19.54
N ILE A 3 2.41 -66.17 -20.86
CA ILE A 3 3.59 -66.30 -21.76
C ILE A 3 4.47 -65.03 -21.71
N VAL A 4 3.85 -63.85 -21.64
CA VAL A 4 4.56 -62.57 -21.55
C VAL A 4 5.25 -62.44 -20.19
N LYS A 5 4.57 -62.81 -19.10
CA LYS A 5 5.13 -62.79 -17.73
C LYS A 5 6.31 -63.75 -17.59
N HIS A 6 6.16 -64.99 -18.07
CA HIS A 6 7.23 -65.99 -18.03
C HIS A 6 8.45 -65.54 -18.85
N CYS A 7 8.24 -64.88 -19.99
CA CYS A 7 9.34 -64.33 -20.78
C CYS A 7 10.06 -63.18 -20.04
N ILE A 8 9.32 -62.29 -19.38
CA ILE A 8 9.88 -61.20 -18.57
C ILE A 8 10.68 -61.74 -17.39
N GLU A 9 10.17 -62.75 -16.67
CA GLU A 9 10.89 -63.38 -15.55
C GLU A 9 12.18 -64.06 -16.00
N HIS A 10 12.14 -64.77 -17.12
CA HIS A 10 13.32 -65.38 -17.71
C HIS A 10 14.36 -64.33 -18.11
N LEU A 11 13.93 -63.22 -18.71
CA LEU A 11 14.81 -62.10 -19.07
C LEU A 11 15.38 -61.38 -17.85
N LYS A 12 14.68 -61.32 -16.71
CA LYS A 12 15.24 -60.78 -15.47
C LYS A 12 16.40 -61.62 -14.95
N GLN A 13 16.29 -62.95 -15.05
CA GLN A 13 17.28 -63.90 -14.53
C GLN A 13 18.48 -64.12 -15.45
N SER A 14 18.35 -63.84 -16.76
CA SER A 14 19.45 -64.04 -17.72
C SER A 14 20.54 -62.96 -17.60
N GLU A 15 21.81 -63.38 -17.47
CA GLU A 15 22.99 -62.49 -17.51
C GLU A 15 23.36 -62.04 -18.94
N ILE A 16 22.78 -62.66 -19.96
CA ILE A 16 23.16 -62.49 -21.37
C ILE A 16 22.06 -61.73 -22.15
N GLN A 17 22.45 -60.78 -23.02
CA GLN A 17 21.57 -60.01 -23.93
C GLN A 17 20.81 -60.84 -24.99
N ILE A 18 21.07 -62.15 -25.08
CA ILE A 18 20.64 -63.04 -26.19
C ILE A 18 19.12 -63.33 -26.19
N GLY A 19 18.36 -62.92 -25.17
CA GLY A 19 16.90 -63.09 -25.13
C GLY A 19 16.05 -61.98 -25.77
N SER A 20 16.65 -60.90 -26.29
CA SER A 20 15.89 -59.68 -26.67
C SER A 20 14.94 -59.88 -27.87
N SER A 21 15.25 -60.75 -28.83
CA SER A 21 14.37 -61.00 -29.99
C SER A 21 13.05 -61.67 -29.61
N THR A 22 13.04 -62.48 -28.55
CA THR A 22 11.90 -63.30 -28.16
C THR A 22 10.79 -62.46 -27.53
N ILE A 23 11.15 -61.43 -26.75
CA ILE A 23 10.13 -60.54 -26.16
C ILE A 23 9.50 -59.61 -27.18
N TYR A 24 10.26 -59.14 -28.20
CA TYR A 24 9.68 -58.36 -29.29
C TYR A 24 8.64 -59.19 -30.06
N SER A 25 8.97 -60.43 -30.43
CA SER A 25 8.05 -61.29 -31.17
C SER A 25 6.83 -61.71 -30.33
N ILE A 26 7.03 -61.99 -29.04
CA ILE A 26 5.93 -62.33 -28.12
C ILE A 26 4.98 -61.15 -27.95
N LEU A 27 5.48 -59.93 -27.79
CA LEU A 27 4.64 -58.74 -27.65
C LEU A 27 3.88 -58.43 -28.95
N VAL A 28 4.52 -58.57 -30.12
CA VAL A 28 3.85 -58.40 -31.43
C VAL A 28 2.77 -59.45 -31.67
N ASN A 29 2.97 -60.69 -31.21
CA ASN A 29 2.02 -61.78 -31.38
C ASN A 29 1.01 -61.90 -30.24
N SER A 30 1.13 -61.07 -29.19
CA SER A 30 0.20 -61.08 -28.07
C SER A 30 -1.09 -60.32 -28.43
N ASP A 31 -2.22 -61.01 -28.33
CA ASP A 31 -3.53 -60.37 -28.44
C ASP A 31 -3.98 -59.87 -27.07
N ILE A 32 -3.73 -58.59 -26.82
CA ILE A 32 -4.15 -57.89 -25.61
C ILE A 32 -5.59 -57.42 -25.83
N THR A 33 -6.54 -58.14 -25.23
CA THR A 33 -7.96 -57.77 -25.18
C THR A 33 -8.21 -56.69 -24.13
N ILE A 34 -9.35 -55.99 -24.24
CA ILE A 34 -9.78 -54.92 -23.31
C ILE A 34 -9.81 -55.41 -21.84
N GLU A 35 -10.19 -56.67 -21.62
CA GLU A 35 -10.24 -57.29 -20.28
C GLU A 35 -8.86 -57.47 -19.64
N ASN A 36 -7.82 -57.67 -20.46
CA ASN A 36 -6.43 -57.86 -20.01
C ASN A 36 -5.63 -56.55 -20.00
N GLU A 37 -6.21 -55.45 -20.48
CA GLU A 37 -5.53 -54.15 -20.61
C GLU A 37 -5.10 -53.59 -19.26
N LYS A 38 -5.96 -53.71 -18.24
CA LYS A 38 -5.68 -53.21 -16.88
C LYS A 38 -4.52 -53.97 -16.24
N GLU A 39 -4.49 -55.29 -16.40
CA GLU A 39 -3.39 -56.14 -15.92
C GLU A 39 -2.09 -55.85 -16.68
N PHE A 40 -2.18 -55.67 -18.00
CA PHE A 40 -1.04 -55.31 -18.82
C PHE A 40 -0.44 -53.96 -18.40
N LYS A 41 -1.29 -52.93 -18.21
CA LYS A 41 -0.89 -51.59 -17.74
C LYS A 41 -0.23 -51.61 -16.37
N GLN A 42 -0.76 -52.38 -15.42
CA GLN A 42 -0.30 -52.33 -14.03
C GLN A 42 0.86 -53.29 -13.71
N GLN A 43 0.96 -54.44 -14.38
CA GLN A 43 1.92 -55.48 -14.02
C GLN A 43 3.01 -55.71 -15.07
N ILE A 44 2.69 -55.55 -16.36
CA ILE A 44 3.60 -55.92 -17.44
C ILE A 44 4.43 -54.72 -17.89
N ILE A 45 3.79 -53.57 -18.13
CA ILE A 45 4.52 -52.38 -18.61
C ILE A 45 5.65 -51.94 -17.67
N PRO A 46 5.45 -51.80 -16.33
CA PRO A 46 6.53 -51.38 -15.45
C PRO A 46 7.75 -52.31 -15.51
N GLU A 47 7.52 -53.60 -15.74
CA GLU A 47 8.57 -54.60 -15.85
C GLU A 47 9.30 -54.54 -17.20
N ILE A 48 8.58 -54.22 -18.30
CA ILE A 48 9.20 -53.92 -19.59
C ILE A 48 10.13 -52.71 -19.46
N TYR A 49 9.71 -51.65 -18.78
CA TYR A 49 10.55 -50.46 -18.58
C TYR A 49 11.77 -50.75 -17.69
N LYS A 50 11.64 -51.56 -16.64
CA LYS A 50 12.81 -52.06 -15.88
C LYS A 50 13.80 -52.85 -16.76
N LEU A 51 13.30 -53.63 -17.72
CA LEU A 51 14.17 -54.36 -18.66
C LEU A 51 14.86 -53.42 -19.66
N ILE A 52 14.21 -52.31 -20.04
CA ILE A 52 14.81 -51.24 -20.85
C ILE A 52 15.90 -50.51 -20.05
N GLU A 53 15.62 -50.10 -18.82
CA GLU A 53 16.58 -49.42 -17.93
C GLU A 53 17.83 -50.28 -17.67
N ASN A 54 17.64 -51.59 -17.48
CA ASN A 54 18.73 -52.54 -17.30
C ASN A 54 19.46 -52.91 -18.61
N GLY A 55 19.13 -52.27 -19.75
CA GLY A 55 19.78 -52.49 -21.03
C GLY A 55 19.56 -53.88 -21.65
N LYS A 56 18.57 -54.64 -21.15
CA LYS A 56 18.23 -55.98 -21.65
C LYS A 56 17.36 -55.94 -22.91
N ILE A 57 16.62 -54.85 -23.07
CA ILE A 57 15.74 -54.58 -24.22
C ILE A 57 16.10 -53.20 -24.77
N ARG A 58 16.16 -53.06 -26.10
CA ARG A 58 16.32 -51.78 -26.78
C ARG A 58 14.93 -51.20 -27.07
N LYS A 59 14.68 -50.01 -26.54
CA LYS A 59 13.39 -49.33 -26.64
C LYS A 59 13.00 -49.07 -28.09
N GLU A 60 13.95 -48.68 -28.93
CA GLU A 60 13.72 -48.37 -30.35
C GLU A 60 13.25 -49.61 -31.11
N ILE A 61 13.88 -50.76 -30.85
CA ILE A 61 13.50 -52.04 -31.47
C ILE A 61 12.12 -52.48 -30.99
N LEU A 62 11.82 -52.31 -29.70
CA LEU A 62 10.50 -52.58 -29.15
C LEU A 62 9.43 -51.76 -29.87
N PHE A 63 9.64 -50.44 -29.99
CA PHE A 63 8.65 -49.53 -30.55
C PHE A 63 8.45 -49.80 -32.05
N ILE A 64 9.54 -50.04 -32.79
CA ILE A 64 9.48 -50.43 -34.20
C ILE A 64 8.74 -51.76 -34.37
N SER A 65 9.02 -52.75 -33.51
CA SER A 65 8.34 -54.05 -33.58
C SER A 65 6.82 -53.92 -33.38
N LEU A 66 6.39 -52.97 -32.56
CA LEU A 66 5.00 -52.74 -32.21
C LEU A 66 4.24 -51.80 -33.17
N LEU A 67 4.88 -51.30 -34.24
CA LEU A 67 4.20 -50.49 -35.26
C LEU A 67 3.00 -51.23 -35.91
N LEU A 68 3.07 -52.57 -35.98
CA LEU A 68 1.99 -53.42 -36.52
C LEU A 68 0.87 -53.68 -35.49
N LYS A 69 1.03 -53.26 -34.23
CA LYS A 69 0.05 -53.40 -33.14
C LYS A 69 -0.15 -52.04 -32.44
N PRO A 70 -0.82 -51.08 -33.10
CA PRO A 70 -0.92 -49.68 -32.64
C PRO A 70 -1.59 -49.53 -31.28
N HIS A 71 -2.48 -50.44 -30.88
CA HIS A 71 -3.11 -50.44 -29.56
C HIS A 71 -2.09 -50.64 -28.42
N ILE A 72 -1.18 -51.61 -28.57
CA ILE A 72 -0.15 -51.91 -27.56
C ILE A 72 0.90 -50.80 -27.52
N LEU A 73 1.30 -50.31 -28.69
CA LEU A 73 2.20 -49.16 -28.81
C LEU A 73 1.61 -47.92 -28.13
N LYS A 74 0.33 -47.63 -28.35
CA LYS A 74 -0.36 -46.50 -27.70
C LYS A 74 -0.34 -46.63 -26.18
N ILE A 75 -0.60 -47.82 -25.65
CA ILE A 75 -0.56 -48.08 -24.20
C ILE A 75 0.85 -47.87 -23.62
N LEU A 76 1.90 -48.29 -24.33
CA LEU A 76 3.29 -48.07 -23.91
C LEU A 76 3.70 -46.60 -23.97
N LEU A 77 3.23 -45.86 -24.98
CA LEU A 77 3.43 -44.42 -25.11
C LEU A 77 2.65 -43.63 -24.04
N GLU A 78 1.41 -44.04 -23.72
CA GLU A 78 0.60 -43.48 -22.62
C GLU A 78 1.32 -43.67 -21.27
N HIS A 79 1.91 -44.84 -21.05
CA HIS A 79 2.70 -45.08 -19.83
C HIS A 79 4.00 -44.28 -19.81
N GLU A 80 4.63 -44.08 -20.97
CA GLU A 80 5.80 -43.21 -21.09
C GLU A 80 5.46 -41.78 -20.69
N ALA A 81 4.36 -41.23 -21.22
CA ALA A 81 3.87 -39.91 -20.85
C ALA A 81 3.70 -39.74 -19.34
N VAL A 82 3.16 -40.76 -18.65
CA VAL A 82 2.98 -40.75 -17.18
C VAL A 82 4.30 -40.77 -16.39
N ILE A 83 5.40 -41.27 -16.98
CA ILE A 83 6.70 -41.42 -16.31
C ILE A 83 7.66 -40.24 -16.59
N ILE A 84 7.34 -39.34 -17.53
CA ILE A 84 8.24 -38.24 -17.88
C ILE A 84 8.31 -37.24 -16.71
N LYS A 85 9.26 -37.48 -15.82
CA LYS A 85 9.72 -36.51 -14.84
C LYS A 85 10.76 -35.61 -15.52
N LEU A 86 10.51 -34.30 -15.50
CA LEU A 86 11.47 -33.32 -15.97
C LEU A 86 12.75 -33.41 -15.12
N ASP A 87 13.86 -33.79 -15.75
CA ASP A 87 15.18 -33.86 -15.09
C ASP A 87 16.23 -33.15 -15.96
N LEU A 88 16.56 -31.92 -15.59
CA LEU A 88 17.52 -31.07 -16.31
C LEU A 88 18.94 -31.63 -16.36
N ARG A 89 19.25 -32.69 -15.59
CA ARG A 89 20.54 -33.41 -15.70
C ARG A 89 20.64 -34.20 -17.00
N LYS A 90 19.51 -34.56 -17.61
CA LYS A 90 19.42 -35.29 -18.88
C LYS A 90 19.04 -34.31 -19.99
N PRO A 91 19.83 -34.24 -21.09
CA PRO A 91 19.61 -33.24 -22.15
C PRO A 91 18.35 -33.49 -22.99
N THR A 92 17.80 -34.71 -23.01
CA THR A 92 16.62 -35.06 -23.82
C THR A 92 15.30 -34.80 -23.10
N THR A 93 15.29 -34.84 -21.77
CA THR A 93 14.06 -34.72 -20.97
C THR A 93 13.33 -33.39 -21.16
N PRO A 94 13.95 -32.22 -21.42
CA PRO A 94 13.20 -31.00 -21.68
C PRO A 94 12.43 -31.08 -23.01
N PHE A 95 13.01 -31.71 -24.03
CA PHE A 95 12.34 -31.93 -25.31
C PHE A 95 11.19 -32.92 -25.15
N ASP A 96 11.44 -34.06 -24.49
CA ASP A 96 10.43 -35.08 -24.24
C ASP A 96 9.26 -34.48 -23.44
N PHE A 97 9.55 -33.73 -22.38
CA PHE A 97 8.52 -33.05 -21.58
C PHE A 97 7.66 -32.12 -22.44
N VAL A 98 8.27 -31.26 -23.28
CA VAL A 98 7.51 -30.36 -24.15
C VAL A 98 6.64 -31.13 -25.14
N TYR A 99 7.18 -32.19 -25.74
CA TYR A 99 6.47 -32.99 -26.73
C TYR A 99 5.27 -33.73 -26.14
N TYR A 100 5.42 -34.34 -24.96
CA TYR A 100 4.40 -35.18 -24.36
C TYR A 100 3.40 -34.41 -23.48
N GLU A 101 3.87 -33.45 -22.66
CA GLU A 101 2.99 -32.66 -21.78
C GLU A 101 2.38 -31.44 -22.48
N ASN A 102 2.87 -31.09 -23.68
CA ASN A 102 2.47 -29.88 -24.41
C ASN A 102 2.60 -28.60 -23.54
N LYS A 103 3.61 -28.57 -22.68
CA LYS A 103 3.95 -27.46 -21.77
C LYS A 103 5.41 -27.11 -21.89
N HIS A 104 5.76 -25.83 -21.73
CA HIS A 104 7.16 -25.42 -21.75
C HIS A 104 7.86 -25.88 -20.47
N TRP A 105 8.95 -26.65 -20.58
CA TRP A 105 9.66 -27.20 -19.41
C TRP A 105 10.06 -26.14 -18.37
N LEU A 106 10.40 -24.92 -18.79
CA LEU A 106 10.79 -23.85 -17.86
C LEU A 106 9.67 -23.47 -16.86
N SER A 107 8.40 -23.54 -17.24
CA SER A 107 7.31 -23.23 -16.28
C SER A 107 7.27 -24.24 -15.15
N GLU A 108 7.45 -25.52 -15.47
CA GLU A 108 7.53 -26.61 -14.49
C GLU A 108 8.73 -26.43 -13.55
N VAL A 109 9.89 -26.06 -14.09
CA VAL A 109 11.11 -25.78 -13.30
C VAL A 109 10.91 -24.62 -12.35
N ILE A 110 10.22 -23.55 -12.79
CA ILE A 110 9.93 -22.39 -11.94
C ILE A 110 8.98 -22.79 -10.81
N GLU A 111 7.93 -23.58 -11.10
CA GLU A 111 6.98 -24.06 -10.09
C GLU A 111 7.63 -24.98 -9.05
N SER A 112 8.58 -25.82 -9.48
CA SER A 112 9.29 -26.81 -8.66
C SER A 112 10.75 -26.42 -8.36
N VAL A 113 11.06 -25.11 -8.30
CA VAL A 113 12.44 -24.59 -8.23
C VAL A 113 13.30 -25.22 -7.12
N THR A 114 12.70 -25.59 -5.99
CA THR A 114 13.37 -26.24 -4.86
C THR A 114 13.93 -27.63 -5.20
N GLU A 115 13.30 -28.38 -6.11
CA GLU A 115 13.79 -29.68 -6.61
C GLU A 115 15.07 -29.54 -7.46
N HIS A 116 15.35 -28.31 -7.93
CA HIS A 116 16.46 -28.01 -8.83
C HIS A 116 17.64 -27.28 -8.15
N SER A 117 17.75 -27.41 -6.82
CA SER A 117 18.85 -26.84 -6.00
C SER A 117 20.26 -27.32 -6.38
N TYR A 118 20.38 -28.38 -7.17
CA TYR A 118 21.66 -28.89 -7.69
C TYR A 118 22.25 -28.05 -8.84
N LEU A 119 21.47 -27.11 -9.40
CA LEU A 119 21.94 -26.23 -10.47
C LEU A 119 23.02 -25.26 -9.97
N ARG A 120 23.78 -24.69 -10.91
CA ARG A 120 24.76 -23.63 -10.60
C ARG A 120 24.04 -22.48 -9.87
N SER A 121 24.69 -21.93 -8.84
CA SER A 121 24.07 -21.00 -7.90
C SER A 121 23.45 -19.77 -8.58
N ASP A 122 24.12 -19.17 -9.55
CA ASP A 122 23.61 -18.06 -10.35
C ASP A 122 22.34 -18.40 -11.16
N ILE A 123 22.29 -19.58 -11.79
CA ILE A 123 21.12 -20.06 -12.52
C ILE A 123 19.97 -20.32 -11.54
N HIS A 124 20.25 -20.98 -10.42
CA HIS A 124 19.26 -21.25 -9.39
C HIS A 124 18.68 -19.94 -8.81
N THR A 125 19.54 -18.95 -8.53
CA THR A 125 19.09 -17.62 -8.06
C THR A 125 18.20 -16.93 -9.10
N LEU A 126 18.52 -17.02 -10.40
CA LEU A 126 17.65 -16.48 -11.46
C LEU A 126 16.30 -17.19 -11.53
N LEU A 127 16.26 -18.52 -11.37
CA LEU A 127 15.01 -19.28 -11.32
C LEU A 127 14.16 -18.87 -10.11
N LEU A 128 14.77 -18.63 -8.94
CA LEU A 128 14.07 -18.11 -7.76
C LEU A 128 13.47 -16.72 -8.02
N VAL A 129 14.20 -15.83 -8.70
CA VAL A 129 13.65 -14.51 -9.09
C VAL A 129 12.50 -14.67 -10.08
N LEU A 130 12.59 -15.57 -11.05
CA LEU A 130 11.50 -15.86 -11.97
C LEU A 130 10.27 -16.43 -11.24
N LYS A 131 10.47 -17.27 -10.21
CA LYS A 131 9.38 -17.74 -9.34
C LYS A 131 8.70 -16.59 -8.60
N ILE A 132 9.44 -15.63 -8.07
CA ILE A 132 8.89 -14.41 -7.46
C ILE A 132 8.09 -13.59 -8.49
N ILE A 133 8.61 -13.40 -9.70
CA ILE A 133 7.91 -12.71 -10.80
C ILE A 133 6.62 -13.46 -11.17
N SER A 134 6.65 -14.80 -11.18
CA SER A 134 5.48 -15.63 -11.45
C SER A 134 4.41 -15.49 -10.36
N ILE A 135 4.80 -15.44 -9.09
CA ILE A 135 3.88 -15.26 -7.97
C ILE A 135 3.21 -13.89 -8.04
N THR A 136 4.00 -12.84 -8.22
CA THR A 136 3.52 -11.43 -8.28
C THR A 136 2.59 -11.15 -9.47
N ASN A 137 2.76 -11.85 -10.60
CA ASN A 137 1.88 -11.74 -11.77
C ASN A 137 0.70 -12.72 -11.76
N SER A 138 0.56 -13.54 -10.72
CA SER A 138 -0.53 -14.50 -10.63
C SER A 138 -1.87 -13.82 -10.31
N ASN A 139 -2.97 -14.39 -10.78
CA ASN A 139 -4.32 -13.93 -10.43
C ASN A 139 -4.70 -14.19 -8.97
N LYS A 140 -3.87 -14.94 -8.23
CA LYS A 140 -4.06 -15.30 -6.82
C LYS A 140 -2.71 -15.21 -6.12
N LEU A 141 -2.43 -14.06 -5.54
CA LEU A 141 -1.19 -13.80 -4.86
C LEU A 141 -1.18 -14.50 -3.50
N ASP A 142 -0.30 -15.48 -3.33
CA ASP A 142 0.00 -16.06 -2.04
C ASP A 142 1.14 -15.27 -1.38
N ILE A 143 0.79 -14.44 -0.39
CA ILE A 143 1.75 -13.60 0.35
C ILE A 143 2.73 -14.46 1.16
N GLN A 144 2.28 -15.60 1.71
CA GLN A 144 3.15 -16.46 2.51
C GLN A 144 4.21 -17.14 1.64
N GLU A 145 3.79 -17.61 0.46
CA GLU A 145 4.72 -18.15 -0.54
C GLU A 145 5.72 -17.07 -0.99
N LEU A 146 5.24 -15.86 -1.30
CA LEU A 146 6.10 -14.74 -1.71
C LEU A 146 7.14 -14.40 -0.63
N LYS A 147 6.74 -14.35 0.64
CA LYS A 147 7.64 -14.10 1.78
C LYS A 147 8.70 -15.18 1.93
N TYR A 148 8.32 -16.44 1.78
CA TYR A 148 9.27 -17.54 1.86
C TYR A 148 10.40 -17.35 0.84
N TYR A 149 10.06 -17.04 -0.41
CA TYR A 149 11.07 -16.81 -1.45
C TYR A 149 11.85 -15.52 -1.23
N LEU A 150 11.21 -14.39 -0.87
CA LEU A 150 11.91 -13.14 -0.58
C LEU A 150 12.93 -13.26 0.58
N GLY A 151 12.69 -14.16 1.53
CA GLY A 151 13.59 -14.41 2.67
C GLY A 151 14.83 -15.26 2.34
N LEU A 152 14.97 -15.76 1.10
CA LEU A 152 16.15 -16.52 0.68
C LEU A 152 17.35 -15.61 0.44
N ASN A 153 18.55 -16.20 0.38
CA ASN A 153 19.78 -15.44 0.12
C ASN A 153 20.02 -15.25 -1.40
N TYR A 154 20.27 -14.01 -1.80
CA TYR A 154 20.39 -13.54 -3.20
C TYR A 154 21.76 -12.90 -3.49
N GLU A 155 22.86 -13.46 -2.98
CA GLU A 155 24.21 -12.87 -3.14
C GLU A 155 24.63 -12.64 -4.60
N ASN A 156 24.31 -13.58 -5.50
CA ASN A 156 24.82 -13.65 -6.88
C ASN A 156 23.91 -13.01 -7.95
N VAL A 157 22.93 -12.19 -7.59
CA VAL A 157 22.11 -11.48 -8.59
C VAL A 157 22.65 -10.09 -8.92
N GLY A 158 22.42 -9.69 -10.18
CA GLY A 158 22.71 -8.35 -10.65
C GLY A 158 21.95 -7.27 -9.88
N LEU A 159 22.48 -6.04 -9.90
CA LEU A 159 21.94 -4.89 -9.16
C LEU A 159 20.45 -4.66 -9.42
N PHE A 160 20.01 -4.80 -10.67
CA PHE A 160 18.60 -4.67 -11.05
C PHE A 160 17.67 -5.56 -10.22
N TYR A 161 18.00 -6.86 -10.11
CA TYR A 161 17.18 -7.81 -9.36
C TYR A 161 17.27 -7.58 -7.87
N LYS A 162 18.41 -7.13 -7.34
CA LYS A 162 18.53 -6.75 -5.92
C LYS A 162 17.57 -5.60 -5.59
N ILE A 163 17.54 -4.55 -6.40
CA ILE A 163 16.61 -3.42 -6.25
C ILE A 163 15.15 -3.89 -6.36
N TYR A 164 14.86 -4.76 -7.33
CA TYR A 164 13.52 -5.35 -7.50
C TYR A 164 13.04 -6.12 -6.26
N LEU A 165 13.90 -6.98 -5.70
CA LEU A 165 13.60 -7.78 -4.51
C LEU A 165 13.41 -6.89 -3.26
N GLU A 166 14.28 -5.89 -3.06
CA GLU A 166 14.15 -4.93 -1.95
C GLU A 166 12.84 -4.13 -2.06
N ASN A 167 12.44 -3.70 -3.27
CA ASN A 167 11.17 -3.02 -3.49
C ASN A 167 9.98 -3.94 -3.19
N LEU A 168 10.04 -5.18 -3.67
CA LEU A 168 8.98 -6.16 -3.41
C LEU A 168 8.83 -6.47 -1.93
N GLU A 169 9.92 -6.51 -1.16
CA GLU A 169 9.87 -6.71 0.28
C GLU A 169 9.10 -5.57 0.97
N LEU A 170 9.36 -4.33 0.57
CA LEU A 170 8.62 -3.15 1.06
C LEU A 170 7.14 -3.24 0.68
N VAL A 171 6.83 -3.49 -0.60
CA VAL A 171 5.45 -3.59 -1.09
C VAL A 171 4.69 -4.72 -0.38
N THR A 172 5.33 -5.86 -0.15
CA THR A 172 4.71 -7.00 0.55
C THR A 172 4.31 -6.61 1.97
N LYS A 173 5.16 -5.88 2.71
CA LYS A 173 4.82 -5.37 4.07
C LYS A 173 3.64 -4.40 4.04
N VAL A 174 3.57 -3.54 3.02
CA VAL A 174 2.44 -2.61 2.84
C VAL A 174 1.15 -3.37 2.52
N VAL A 175 1.21 -4.39 1.68
CA VAL A 175 0.03 -5.20 1.30
C VAL A 175 -0.56 -5.90 2.50
N GLU A 176 0.26 -6.52 3.34
CA GLU A 176 -0.21 -7.17 4.57
C GLU A 176 -0.84 -6.19 5.55
N PHE A 177 -0.26 -4.99 5.64
CA PHE A 177 -0.83 -3.92 6.46
C PHE A 177 -2.21 -3.50 5.94
N ILE A 178 -2.37 -3.32 4.63
CA ILE A 178 -3.65 -2.96 4.03
C ILE A 178 -4.66 -4.10 4.17
N GLU A 179 -4.28 -5.35 3.91
CA GLU A 179 -5.15 -6.52 4.04
C GLU A 179 -5.64 -6.72 5.48
N SER A 180 -4.78 -6.44 6.47
CA SER A 180 -5.16 -6.51 7.89
C SER A 180 -6.14 -5.42 8.32
N ASN A 181 -6.27 -4.33 7.55
CA ASN A 181 -7.06 -3.14 7.89
C ASN A 181 -8.14 -2.80 6.87
N SER A 182 -8.34 -3.63 5.85
CA SER A 182 -9.31 -3.43 4.77
C SER A 182 -9.94 -4.77 4.37
N THR A 183 -11.00 -4.73 3.58
CA THR A 183 -11.65 -5.93 3.02
C THR A 183 -11.11 -6.30 1.63
N GLU A 184 -10.07 -5.61 1.16
CA GLU A 184 -9.52 -5.78 -0.18
C GLU A 184 -8.61 -7.01 -0.26
N ASN A 185 -8.61 -7.67 -1.42
CA ASN A 185 -7.74 -8.81 -1.69
C ASN A 185 -6.31 -8.33 -2.00
N ALA A 186 -5.31 -9.06 -1.48
CA ALA A 186 -3.89 -8.89 -1.80
C ALA A 186 -3.57 -8.58 -3.27
N CYS A 187 -4.20 -9.27 -4.24
CA CYS A 187 -4.01 -9.02 -5.67
C CYS A 187 -4.42 -7.59 -6.08
N ASN A 188 -5.57 -7.12 -5.61
CA ASN A 188 -6.05 -5.78 -5.92
C ASN A 188 -5.12 -4.73 -5.31
N ILE A 189 -4.70 -4.95 -4.07
CA ILE A 189 -3.80 -4.06 -3.34
C ILE A 189 -2.47 -3.92 -4.08
N PHE A 190 -1.87 -5.04 -4.50
CA PHE A 190 -0.63 -5.05 -5.29
C PHE A 190 -0.77 -4.27 -6.60
N LYS A 191 -1.88 -4.48 -7.32
CA LYS A 191 -2.15 -3.78 -8.58
C LYS A 191 -2.25 -2.27 -8.35
N VAL A 192 -3.01 -1.82 -7.35
CA VAL A 192 -3.17 -0.38 -7.06
C VAL A 192 -1.86 0.25 -6.60
N LEU A 193 -1.03 -0.46 -5.83
CA LEU A 193 0.31 0.01 -5.44
C LEU A 193 1.27 0.12 -6.63
N SER A 194 1.05 -0.63 -7.71
CA SER A 194 1.86 -0.53 -8.94
C SER A 194 1.48 0.64 -9.84
N GLU A 195 0.24 1.14 -9.71
CA GLU A 195 -0.32 2.20 -10.55
C GLU A 195 -0.27 3.58 -9.88
N ASN A 196 -0.26 3.64 -8.55
CA ASN A 196 -0.35 4.87 -7.76
C ASN A 196 0.86 5.09 -6.83
N SER A 197 1.00 6.30 -6.30
CA SER A 197 1.94 6.55 -5.21
C SER A 197 1.47 5.86 -3.93
N LEU A 198 2.42 5.49 -3.06
CA LEU A 198 2.14 4.78 -1.81
C LEU A 198 1.12 5.54 -0.94
N LEU A 199 1.25 6.86 -0.82
CA LEU A 199 0.30 7.67 -0.05
C LEU A 199 -1.11 7.63 -0.65
N ASN A 200 -1.23 7.70 -1.99
CA ASN A 200 -2.52 7.64 -2.66
C ASN A 200 -3.17 6.27 -2.46
N SER A 201 -2.42 5.18 -2.64
CA SER A 201 -2.93 3.82 -2.41
C SER A 201 -3.37 3.62 -0.96
N LEU A 202 -2.60 4.12 0.02
CA LEU A 202 -2.98 4.05 1.44
C LEU A 202 -4.24 4.88 1.73
N SER A 203 -4.38 6.05 1.11
CA SER A 203 -5.56 6.91 1.28
C SER A 203 -6.85 6.31 0.70
N GLU A 204 -6.74 5.51 -0.35
CA GLU A 204 -7.86 4.85 -1.00
C GLU A 204 -8.29 3.56 -0.27
N MET A 205 -7.31 2.78 0.19
CA MET A 205 -7.55 1.43 0.71
C MET A 205 -7.70 1.35 2.23
N VAL A 206 -7.20 2.34 2.96
CA VAL A 206 -7.20 2.34 4.42
C VAL A 206 -7.82 3.64 4.94
N ASN A 207 -8.56 3.56 6.04
CA ASN A 207 -9.05 4.76 6.71
C ASN A 207 -7.88 5.50 7.40
N ILE A 208 -7.21 6.36 6.64
CA ILE A 208 -6.09 7.19 7.11
C ILE A 208 -6.49 8.17 8.23
N SER A 209 -7.79 8.39 8.47
CA SER A 209 -8.25 9.20 9.60
C SER A 209 -8.11 8.49 10.95
N ASN A 210 -7.83 7.18 10.96
CA ASN A 210 -7.64 6.42 12.20
C ASN A 210 -6.22 6.63 12.78
N PRO A 211 -6.08 7.24 13.98
CA PRO A 211 -4.78 7.52 14.58
C PRO A 211 -3.94 6.28 14.90
N THR A 212 -4.56 5.12 15.12
CA THR A 212 -3.83 3.88 15.46
C THR A 212 -2.94 3.40 14.31
N LEU A 213 -3.20 3.87 13.08
CA LEU A 213 -2.51 3.45 11.87
C LEU A 213 -1.38 4.40 11.46
N TRP A 214 -1.30 5.58 12.06
CA TRP A 214 -0.40 6.65 11.59
C TRP A 214 1.08 6.29 11.71
N ASN A 215 1.47 5.57 12.76
CA ASN A 215 2.87 5.18 12.96
C ASN A 215 3.35 4.21 11.87
N ASP A 216 2.52 3.22 11.51
CA ASP A 216 2.85 2.27 10.44
C ASP A 216 2.87 2.96 9.08
N ILE A 217 1.86 3.80 8.79
CA ILE A 217 1.82 4.60 7.54
C ILE A 217 3.08 5.47 7.43
N PHE A 218 3.42 6.21 8.48
CA PHE A 218 4.60 7.07 8.51
C PHE A 218 5.88 6.28 8.28
N ARG A 219 6.04 5.11 8.94
CA ARG A 219 7.18 4.20 8.71
C ARG A 219 7.30 3.83 7.24
N PHE A 220 6.21 3.37 6.61
CA PHE A 220 6.24 2.94 5.20
C PHE A 220 6.58 4.08 4.24
N LEU A 221 6.08 5.30 4.48
CA LEU A 221 6.41 6.47 3.67
C LEU A 221 7.89 6.83 3.77
N VAL A 222 8.48 6.79 4.97
CA VAL A 222 9.90 7.07 5.20
C VAL A 222 10.78 6.00 4.55
N GLU A 223 10.45 4.72 4.72
CA GLU A 223 11.18 3.59 4.11
C GLU A 223 11.17 3.69 2.58
N ASN A 224 10.00 3.95 1.97
CA ASN A 224 9.86 4.14 0.53
C ASN A 224 10.67 5.35 0.04
N GLN A 225 10.60 6.48 0.75
CA GLN A 225 11.37 7.66 0.36
C GLN A 225 12.87 7.42 0.43
N ASN A 226 13.36 6.71 1.44
CA ASN A 226 14.77 6.34 1.57
C ASN A 226 15.20 5.39 0.45
N PHE A 227 14.36 4.41 0.11
CA PHE A 227 14.56 3.52 -1.03
C PHE A 227 14.67 4.31 -2.35
N ASN A 228 13.72 5.23 -2.61
CA ASN A 228 13.72 6.06 -3.80
C ASN A 228 14.94 6.99 -3.89
N LYS A 229 15.35 7.61 -2.77
CA LYS A 229 16.57 8.43 -2.73
C LYS A 229 17.82 7.61 -3.04
N LYS A 230 17.92 6.38 -2.51
CA LYS A 230 19.09 5.52 -2.68
C LYS A 230 19.28 5.05 -4.12
N TYR A 231 18.18 4.78 -4.83
CA TYR A 231 18.26 4.09 -6.13
C TYR A 231 17.74 4.89 -7.32
N PHE A 232 16.79 5.78 -7.12
CA PHE A 232 16.11 6.49 -8.21
C PHE A 232 16.43 7.98 -8.27
N ASN A 233 17.29 8.49 -7.37
CA ASN A 233 17.89 9.84 -7.31
C ASN A 233 17.27 10.78 -8.36
N HIS A 234 16.07 11.29 -8.06
CA HIS A 234 15.11 11.69 -9.09
C HIS A 234 15.71 12.68 -10.11
N SER A 235 15.87 12.16 -11.32
CA SER A 235 16.03 12.88 -12.60
C SER A 235 14.67 13.24 -13.21
N SER A 236 13.59 13.26 -12.41
CA SER A 236 12.29 13.73 -12.84
C SER A 236 12.18 15.26 -12.69
N ASN A 237 12.13 15.94 -13.85
CA ASN A 237 11.89 17.38 -14.00
C ASN A 237 10.56 17.89 -13.41
N ASN A 238 9.77 17.03 -12.77
CA ASN A 238 8.59 17.39 -11.97
C ASN A 238 8.85 17.01 -10.51
N GLN A 239 9.69 17.80 -9.83
CA GLN A 239 9.82 17.71 -8.38
C GLN A 239 8.47 18.15 -7.78
N SER A 240 7.71 17.22 -7.19
CA SER A 240 6.65 17.64 -6.28
C SER A 240 7.30 18.45 -5.16
N ILE A 241 6.74 19.62 -4.87
CA ILE A 241 7.27 20.57 -3.88
C ILE A 241 7.38 19.89 -2.50
N TYR A 242 6.53 18.89 -2.25
CA TYR A 242 6.43 18.16 -0.98
C TYR A 242 6.61 16.66 -1.16
N THR A 243 7.25 16.03 -0.17
CA THR A 243 7.36 14.57 -0.08
C THR A 243 6.05 13.98 0.43
N ASP A 244 5.81 12.70 0.19
CA ASP A 244 4.60 12.04 0.69
C ASP A 244 4.58 11.96 2.23
N GLU A 245 5.74 11.82 2.87
CA GLU A 245 5.90 11.96 4.33
C GLU A 245 5.40 13.33 4.82
N GLU A 246 5.86 14.40 4.17
CA GLU A 246 5.48 15.78 4.54
C GLU A 246 3.98 16.03 4.38
N LYS A 247 3.39 15.57 3.27
CA LYS A 247 1.94 15.65 3.05
C LYS A 247 1.15 14.90 4.12
N PHE A 248 1.61 13.70 4.50
CA PHE A 248 0.94 12.90 5.51
C PHE A 248 1.03 13.56 6.90
N VAL A 249 2.18 14.12 7.27
CA VAL A 249 2.32 14.88 8.54
C VAL A 249 1.34 16.06 8.56
N ALA A 250 1.27 16.85 7.48
CA ALA A 250 0.33 17.96 7.37
C ALA A 250 -1.13 17.50 7.52
N PHE A 251 -1.50 16.39 6.87
CA PHE A 251 -2.81 15.77 7.03
C PHE A 251 -3.10 15.38 8.49
N THR A 252 -2.17 14.72 9.19
CA THR A 252 -2.37 14.34 10.60
C THR A 252 -2.55 15.55 11.53
N ILE A 253 -1.90 16.68 11.23
CA ILE A 253 -2.09 17.93 11.98
C ILE A 253 -3.52 18.46 11.76
N LEU A 254 -3.96 18.58 10.50
CA LEU A 254 -5.29 19.11 10.17
C LEU A 254 -6.41 18.26 10.75
N ILE A 255 -6.33 16.93 10.62
CA ILE A 255 -7.37 16.03 11.13
C ILE A 255 -7.45 16.07 12.66
N SER A 256 -6.30 16.19 13.37
CA SER A 256 -6.27 16.36 14.82
C SER A 256 -6.98 17.66 15.24
N ILE A 257 -6.72 18.77 14.56
CA ILE A 257 -7.40 20.03 14.83
C ILE A 257 -8.90 19.90 14.57
N ILE A 258 -9.32 19.37 13.42
CA ILE A 258 -10.73 19.16 13.09
C ILE A 258 -11.42 18.30 14.15
N ASN A 259 -10.76 17.25 14.63
CA ASN A 259 -11.29 16.40 15.71
C ASN A 259 -11.43 17.19 17.01
N CYS A 260 -10.44 18.01 17.40
CA CYS A 260 -10.57 18.90 18.55
C CYS A 260 -11.76 19.86 18.41
N LEU A 261 -12.01 20.41 17.22
CA LEU A 261 -13.16 21.31 16.98
C LEU A 261 -14.50 20.57 17.10
N LYS A 262 -14.61 19.35 16.54
CA LYS A 262 -15.80 18.50 16.68
C LYS A 262 -16.09 18.12 18.13
N VAL A 263 -15.06 17.85 18.92
CA VAL A 263 -15.22 17.56 20.36
C VAL A 263 -15.59 18.84 21.12
N SER A 264 -15.00 19.98 20.77
CA SER A 264 -15.28 21.29 21.37
C SER A 264 -16.76 21.68 21.27
N GLU A 265 -17.36 21.50 20.10
CA GLU A 265 -18.80 21.76 19.88
C GLU A 265 -19.70 20.96 20.85
N ASN A 266 -19.23 19.78 21.29
CA ASN A 266 -19.95 18.87 22.17
C ASN A 266 -19.60 18.99 23.66
N LEU A 267 -18.64 19.85 24.04
CA LEU A 267 -18.15 20.00 25.42
C LEU A 267 -19.20 20.44 26.43
N ASN A 268 -20.29 21.07 25.99
CA ASN A 268 -21.41 21.45 26.86
C ASN A 268 -22.14 20.24 27.51
N LYS A 269 -21.77 19.00 27.14
CA LYS A 269 -22.39 17.76 27.62
C LYS A 269 -21.49 16.88 28.50
N SER A 270 -20.17 17.07 28.54
CA SER A 270 -19.27 16.29 29.41
C SER A 270 -17.90 16.98 29.66
N PRO A 271 -17.47 17.18 30.92
CA PRO A 271 -16.23 17.87 31.27
C PRO A 271 -14.94 17.06 31.06
N CYS A 272 -15.02 15.73 30.90
CA CYS A 272 -13.86 14.83 30.78
C CYS A 272 -13.05 15.02 29.47
N ASN A 273 -13.57 15.79 28.52
CA ASN A 273 -12.96 15.98 27.20
C ASN A 273 -11.99 17.17 27.10
N LYS A 274 -11.87 18.02 28.13
CA LYS A 274 -11.02 19.24 28.08
C LYS A 274 -9.53 18.95 28.15
N ASP A 275 -9.12 18.01 29.01
CA ASP A 275 -7.70 17.67 29.19
C ASP A 275 -7.14 17.00 27.92
N ASN A 276 -7.94 16.14 27.28
CA ASN A 276 -7.59 15.49 26.01
C ASN A 276 -7.46 16.47 24.84
N ILE A 277 -8.27 17.54 24.80
CA ILE A 277 -8.11 18.58 23.77
C ILE A 277 -6.80 19.34 24.00
N THR A 278 -6.48 19.66 25.25
CA THR A 278 -5.28 20.43 25.57
C THR A 278 -4.01 19.65 25.22
N SER A 279 -3.93 18.36 25.58
CA SER A 279 -2.78 17.52 25.22
C SER A 279 -2.61 17.38 23.70
N THR A 280 -3.71 17.13 22.97
CA THR A 280 -3.69 17.00 21.51
C THR A 280 -3.21 18.30 20.84
N LEU A 281 -3.60 19.46 21.37
CA LEU A 281 -3.17 20.75 20.82
C LEU A 281 -1.70 21.07 21.09
N GLU A 282 -1.16 20.66 22.24
CA GLU A 282 0.29 20.77 22.50
C GLU A 282 1.09 19.85 21.57
N GLU A 283 0.63 18.61 21.31
CA GLU A 283 1.25 17.74 20.30
C GLU A 283 1.20 18.35 18.89
N VAL A 284 0.05 18.91 18.50
CA VAL A 284 -0.11 19.62 17.22
C VAL A 284 0.83 20.82 17.13
N LYS A 285 0.95 21.60 18.20
CA LYS A 285 1.84 22.75 18.29
C LYS A 285 3.29 22.30 18.07
N GLU A 286 3.76 21.28 18.79
CA GLU A 286 5.11 20.75 18.63
C GLU A 286 5.37 20.25 17.20
N LYS A 287 4.42 19.52 16.60
CA LYS A 287 4.52 19.06 15.21
C LYS A 287 4.61 20.24 14.24
N LEU A 288 3.77 21.26 14.41
CA LEU A 288 3.79 22.47 13.58
C LEU A 288 5.14 23.18 13.66
N ILE A 289 5.70 23.36 14.86
CA ILE A 289 6.98 24.07 15.05
C ILE A 289 8.14 23.31 14.42
N ASN A 290 8.12 21.98 14.50
CA ASN A 290 9.20 21.11 14.05
C ASN A 290 9.12 20.71 12.56
N LEU A 291 8.16 21.26 11.80
CA LEU A 291 8.09 21.04 10.35
C LEU A 291 9.36 21.56 9.65
N LYS A 292 10.05 20.67 8.93
CA LYS A 292 11.31 20.97 8.24
C LYS A 292 11.10 21.91 7.05
N ASN A 293 10.02 21.70 6.30
CA ASN A 293 9.69 22.49 5.12
C ASN A 293 8.92 23.76 5.52
N ARG A 294 9.58 24.91 5.39
CA ARG A 294 9.05 26.22 5.81
C ARG A 294 7.85 26.68 4.97
N THR A 295 7.86 26.39 3.68
CA THR A 295 6.77 26.75 2.76
C THR A 295 5.50 25.98 3.15
N LEU A 296 5.63 24.67 3.36
CA LEU A 296 4.53 23.82 3.86
C LEU A 296 4.05 24.26 5.25
N GLN A 297 4.96 24.64 6.15
CA GLN A 297 4.61 25.13 7.48
C GLN A 297 3.73 26.38 7.39
N ILE A 298 4.05 27.33 6.50
CA ILE A 298 3.22 28.53 6.30
C ILE A 298 1.86 28.19 5.68
N GLU A 299 1.84 27.36 4.63
CA GLU A 299 0.59 26.91 3.99
C GLU A 299 -0.34 26.23 5.00
N LEU A 300 0.21 25.36 5.84
CA LEU A 300 -0.55 24.68 6.87
C LEU A 300 -1.09 25.65 7.92
N LEU A 301 -0.32 26.68 8.30
CA LEU A 301 -0.82 27.72 9.22
C LEU A 301 -1.95 28.55 8.59
N GLU A 302 -1.86 28.86 7.28
CA GLU A 302 -2.92 29.52 6.52
C GLU A 302 -4.18 28.65 6.47
N ASP A 303 -4.04 27.34 6.20
CA ASP A 303 -5.15 26.38 6.20
C ASP A 303 -5.81 26.25 7.57
N ILE A 304 -5.02 26.17 8.65
CA ILE A 304 -5.53 26.14 10.03
C ILE A 304 -6.30 27.43 10.34
N PHE A 305 -5.80 28.59 9.91
CA PHE A 305 -6.53 29.85 10.08
C PHE A 305 -7.83 29.84 9.27
N ALA A 306 -7.82 29.29 8.06
CA ALA A 306 -9.00 29.18 7.19
C ALA A 306 -10.11 28.30 7.80
N LEU A 307 -9.78 27.34 8.67
CA LEU A 307 -10.77 26.51 9.39
C LEU A 307 -11.79 27.34 10.20
N ILE A 308 -11.45 28.57 10.60
CA ILE A 308 -12.38 29.50 11.25
C ILE A 308 -13.63 29.77 10.37
N PHE A 309 -13.47 29.75 9.06
CA PHE A 309 -14.49 30.09 8.07
C PHE A 309 -15.24 28.88 7.51
N LEU A 310 -15.00 27.69 8.05
CA LEU A 310 -15.62 26.44 7.60
C LEU A 310 -17.15 26.48 7.78
N ARG A 311 -17.92 26.06 6.78
CA ARG A 311 -19.38 26.04 6.86
C ARG A 311 -19.90 24.69 7.33
N ASN A 312 -21.07 24.68 7.98
CA ASN A 312 -21.74 23.44 8.38
C ASN A 312 -22.14 22.55 7.18
N SER A 313 -22.36 23.15 6.00
CA SER A 313 -22.56 22.41 4.75
C SER A 313 -21.38 21.50 4.40
N ASP A 314 -20.16 21.96 4.69
CA ASP A 314 -18.92 21.32 4.25
C ASP A 314 -18.57 20.10 5.11
N ILE A 315 -19.10 20.04 6.35
CA ILE A 315 -18.83 18.94 7.29
C ILE A 315 -20.05 18.03 7.49
N LYS A 316 -21.23 18.60 7.67
CA LYS A 316 -22.44 17.87 8.09
C LYS A 316 -23.43 17.63 6.95
N GLY A 317 -23.12 18.09 5.74
CA GLY A 317 -24.05 18.05 4.60
C GLY A 317 -25.34 18.83 4.86
N SER A 318 -25.35 19.75 5.83
CA SER A 318 -26.55 20.50 6.19
C SER A 318 -26.78 21.65 5.21
N LYS A 319 -28.05 21.93 4.86
CA LYS A 319 -28.43 23.07 4.01
C LYS A 319 -28.38 24.42 4.72
N THR A 320 -27.82 24.47 5.94
CA THR A 320 -27.81 25.69 6.76
C THR A 320 -26.56 26.51 6.48
N ASP A 321 -26.75 27.73 5.97
CA ASP A 321 -25.67 28.69 5.71
C ASP A 321 -25.09 29.31 6.99
N SER A 322 -24.53 28.46 7.83
CA SER A 322 -23.96 28.82 9.14
C SER A 322 -22.53 28.29 9.23
N PHE A 323 -21.65 29.08 9.82
CA PHE A 323 -20.29 28.62 10.14
C PHE A 323 -20.31 27.52 11.19
N PHE A 324 -19.40 26.58 11.04
CA PHE A 324 -19.19 25.47 11.98
C PHE A 324 -18.58 25.97 13.29
N CYS A 325 -17.57 26.85 13.21
CA CYS A 325 -16.89 27.38 14.37
C CYS A 325 -17.76 28.40 15.13
N GLY A 326 -17.96 28.17 16.43
CA GLY A 326 -18.46 29.15 17.38
C GLY A 326 -17.30 29.87 18.07
N GLU A 327 -17.61 30.63 19.12
CA GLU A 327 -16.59 31.42 19.83
C GLU A 327 -15.51 30.55 20.50
N SER A 328 -15.88 29.42 21.09
CA SER A 328 -14.94 28.49 21.73
C SER A 328 -13.94 27.93 20.71
N GLU A 329 -14.43 27.54 19.54
CA GLU A 329 -13.64 26.97 18.45
C GLU A 329 -12.71 28.04 17.85
N ILE A 330 -13.23 29.25 17.61
CA ILE A 330 -12.42 30.38 17.12
C ILE A 330 -11.33 30.74 18.12
N ARG A 331 -11.65 30.78 19.42
CA ARG A 331 -10.65 31.04 20.47
C ARG A 331 -9.56 29.98 20.48
N LEU A 332 -9.93 28.72 20.34
CA LEU A 332 -9.00 27.59 20.32
C LEU A 332 -8.02 27.70 19.13
N ILE A 333 -8.53 27.90 17.92
CA ILE A 333 -7.70 28.05 16.71
C ILE A 333 -6.75 29.25 16.86
N LEU A 334 -7.27 30.42 17.21
CA LEU A 334 -6.45 31.63 17.33
C LEU A 334 -5.42 31.53 18.45
N SER A 335 -5.73 30.83 19.56
CA SER A 335 -4.78 30.62 20.66
C SER A 335 -3.66 29.67 20.25
N LEU A 336 -3.98 28.57 19.55
CA LEU A 336 -2.98 27.66 18.98
C LEU A 336 -2.05 28.41 18.01
N LEU A 337 -2.63 29.12 17.04
CA LEU A 337 -1.86 29.86 16.04
C LEU A 337 -0.96 30.92 16.70
N LYS A 338 -1.51 31.72 17.64
CA LYS A 338 -0.72 32.72 18.37
C LYS A 338 0.46 32.09 19.12
N SER A 339 0.23 30.97 19.80
CA SER A 339 1.27 30.19 20.50
C SER A 339 2.38 29.73 19.55
N VAL A 340 2.01 29.14 18.41
CA VAL A 340 2.96 28.70 17.37
C VAL A 340 3.75 29.88 16.79
N PHE A 341 3.08 31.00 16.49
CA PHE A 341 3.71 32.19 15.93
C PHE A 341 4.75 32.82 16.87
N GLU A 342 4.50 32.85 18.19
CA GLU A 342 5.49 33.35 19.16
C GLU A 342 6.79 32.52 19.15
N GLU A 343 6.69 31.22 18.94
CA GLU A 343 7.87 30.35 18.84
C GLU A 343 8.55 30.45 17.47
N LEU A 344 7.77 30.48 16.39
CA LEU A 344 8.30 30.59 15.02
C LEU A 344 8.94 31.94 14.72
N LYS A 345 8.52 33.04 15.36
CA LYS A 345 9.16 34.36 15.20
C LYS A 345 10.68 34.30 15.39
N LYS A 346 11.16 33.46 16.32
CA LYS A 346 12.60 33.26 16.57
C LYS A 346 13.29 32.62 15.35
N GLN A 347 12.63 31.67 14.69
CA GLN A 347 13.15 30.91 13.56
C GLN A 347 13.10 31.69 12.23
N TYR A 348 12.12 32.56 12.05
CA TYR A 348 11.88 33.34 10.82
C TYR A 348 12.50 34.76 10.85
N SER A 349 13.42 35.03 11.77
CA SER A 349 14.03 36.36 11.98
C SER A 349 14.78 36.95 10.78
N SER A 350 15.04 36.19 9.72
CA SER A 350 15.79 36.64 8.54
C SER A 350 14.88 37.04 7.36
N ARG A 351 15.00 38.30 6.92
CA ARG A 351 14.27 38.88 5.76
C ARG A 351 14.61 38.25 4.40
N GLY A 352 15.53 37.28 4.35
CA GLY A 352 16.00 36.65 3.11
C GLY A 352 15.15 35.46 2.63
N PHE A 353 14.13 35.07 3.37
CA PHE A 353 13.23 33.97 3.02
C PHE A 353 12.06 34.49 2.15
N SER A 354 11.82 33.88 0.99
CA SER A 354 10.85 34.35 -0.02
C SER A 354 9.42 34.46 0.53
N GLU A 355 9.02 33.55 1.41
CA GLU A 355 7.68 33.48 1.97
C GLU A 355 7.57 34.21 3.31
N PHE A 356 8.62 34.94 3.73
CA PHE A 356 8.60 35.74 4.97
C PHE A 356 7.46 36.76 4.98
N LYS A 357 7.11 37.33 3.82
CA LYS A 357 5.97 38.24 3.70
C LYS A 357 4.65 37.55 4.03
N ARG A 358 4.41 36.33 3.51
CA ARG A 358 3.21 35.52 3.83
C ARG A 358 3.11 35.27 5.33
N PHE A 359 4.22 34.90 5.96
CA PHE A 359 4.29 34.70 7.41
C PHE A 359 3.91 35.98 8.19
N VAL A 360 4.47 37.14 7.83
CA VAL A 360 4.16 38.41 8.49
C VAL A 360 2.70 38.81 8.30
N ASP A 361 2.16 38.66 7.09
CA ASP A 361 0.77 39.00 6.78
C ASP A 361 -0.21 38.07 7.52
N LEU A 362 0.07 36.76 7.56
CA LEU A 362 -0.72 35.81 8.36
C LEU A 362 -0.69 36.15 9.86
N ASN A 363 0.48 36.48 10.42
CA ASN A 363 0.58 36.90 11.82
C ASN A 363 -0.26 38.16 12.13
N LYS A 364 -0.32 39.12 11.20
CA LYS A 364 -1.19 40.30 11.33
C LYS A 364 -2.66 39.89 11.37
N HIS A 365 -3.10 39.01 10.47
CA HIS A 365 -4.48 38.52 10.45
C HIS A 365 -4.87 37.75 11.71
N ILE A 366 -3.98 36.91 12.24
CA ILE A 366 -4.21 36.18 13.50
C ILE A 366 -4.31 37.16 14.68
N THR A 367 -3.41 38.15 14.73
CA THR A 367 -3.41 39.16 15.80
C THR A 367 -4.68 40.02 15.76
N ASP A 368 -5.11 40.45 14.55
CA ASP A 368 -6.37 41.16 14.36
C ASP A 368 -7.57 40.29 14.78
N GLY A 369 -7.62 39.03 14.33
CA GLY A 369 -8.66 38.09 14.70
C GLY A 369 -8.79 37.91 16.22
N TYR A 370 -7.66 37.77 16.92
CA TYR A 370 -7.65 37.66 18.39
C TYR A 370 -8.13 38.95 19.06
N TRP A 371 -7.66 40.11 18.60
CA TRP A 371 -8.11 41.40 19.13
C TRP A 371 -9.61 41.62 18.93
N ARG A 372 -10.14 41.28 17.74
CA ARG A 372 -11.58 41.36 17.46
C ARG A 372 -12.37 40.41 18.35
N LEU A 373 -11.92 39.19 18.55
CA LEU A 373 -12.58 38.23 19.44
C LEU A 373 -12.66 38.76 20.88
N GLU A 374 -11.58 39.35 21.39
CA GLU A 374 -11.53 39.92 22.75
C GLU A 374 -12.38 41.18 22.89
N LEU A 375 -12.32 42.08 21.90
CA LEU A 375 -13.21 43.24 21.79
C LEU A 375 -14.65 42.77 21.89
N LEU A 376 -15.00 41.77 21.09
CA LEU A 376 -16.33 41.25 21.02
C LEU A 376 -16.77 40.58 22.34
N SER A 377 -15.91 39.74 22.91
CA SER A 377 -16.15 39.09 24.20
C SER A 377 -16.39 40.10 25.33
N SER A 378 -15.76 41.27 25.29
CA SER A 378 -15.92 42.33 26.30
C SER A 378 -17.22 43.14 26.21
N ILE A 379 -17.91 43.08 25.06
CA ILE A 379 -19.13 43.88 24.77
C ILE A 379 -20.39 43.00 24.84
N LYS A 380 -20.23 41.70 25.08
CA LYS A 380 -21.23 40.61 25.01
C LYS A 380 -22.55 40.77 25.76
N LYS A 381 -22.71 41.73 26.67
CA LYS A 381 -23.82 41.72 27.64
C LYS A 381 -25.23 41.72 27.01
N ASN A 382 -25.43 42.15 25.75
CA ASN A 382 -26.76 42.25 25.14
C ASN A 382 -26.90 41.66 23.72
N TRP A 383 -25.91 40.94 23.19
CA TRP A 383 -25.91 40.54 21.76
C TRP A 383 -26.88 39.43 21.37
N TYR A 384 -27.32 38.65 22.35
CA TYR A 384 -28.17 37.49 22.12
C TYR A 384 -29.66 37.79 22.31
N LEU A 385 -30.04 39.00 22.76
CA LEU A 385 -31.40 39.28 23.23
C LEU A 385 -32.12 40.43 22.52
N GLU A 386 -31.47 41.24 21.70
CA GLU A 386 -32.18 42.28 20.95
C GLU A 386 -32.54 41.83 19.53
N ASN A 387 -33.75 41.31 19.38
CA ASN A 387 -34.78 41.97 18.57
C ASN A 387 -36.16 41.34 18.84
N ASP A 388 -37.07 42.20 19.29
CA ASP A 388 -38.53 42.05 19.35
C ASP A 388 -39.14 40.84 18.66
N GLY A 389 -39.80 39.98 19.45
CA GLY A 389 -41.01 39.21 19.10
C GLY A 389 -40.97 38.25 17.92
N THR A 390 -39.86 38.20 17.18
CA THR A 390 -39.66 37.37 15.99
C THR A 390 -38.44 36.51 16.25
N LYS A 391 -38.57 35.19 16.07
CA LYS A 391 -37.52 34.19 16.23
C LYS A 391 -36.39 34.42 15.21
N SER A 392 -35.62 35.49 15.36
CA SER A 392 -34.47 35.80 14.53
C SER A 392 -33.27 35.00 15.04
N LYS A 393 -32.74 34.15 14.18
CA LYS A 393 -31.50 33.38 14.39
C LYS A 393 -30.42 34.30 14.99
N SER A 394 -29.87 33.93 16.14
CA SER A 394 -28.68 34.59 16.69
C SER A 394 -27.59 34.59 15.61
N LYS A 395 -27.12 35.77 15.22
CA LYS A 395 -26.04 35.88 14.23
C LYS A 395 -24.77 35.28 14.82
N ASN A 396 -24.11 34.40 14.07
CA ASN A 396 -22.83 33.79 14.46
C ASN A 396 -21.79 34.89 14.76
N ILE A 397 -21.00 34.73 15.83
CA ILE A 397 -19.95 35.68 16.27
C ILE A 397 -19.01 36.09 15.13
N LEU A 398 -18.77 35.19 14.17
CA LEU A 398 -17.90 35.44 13.03
C LEU A 398 -18.41 36.58 12.13
N TYR A 399 -19.73 36.76 11.99
CA TYR A 399 -20.29 37.90 11.24
C TYR A 399 -19.91 39.24 11.87
N TYR A 400 -19.83 39.29 13.20
CA TYR A 400 -19.39 40.49 13.91
C TYR A 400 -17.86 40.66 13.82
N MET A 401 -17.09 39.57 13.90
CA MET A 401 -15.64 39.62 13.69
C MET A 401 -15.28 40.13 12.29
N LEU A 402 -16.09 39.81 11.28
CA LEU A 402 -15.90 40.25 9.90
C LEU A 402 -16.48 41.65 9.61
N SER A 403 -17.05 42.33 10.62
CA SER A 403 -17.59 43.68 10.43
C SER A 403 -16.50 44.69 10.11
N SER A 404 -16.86 45.74 9.36
CA SER A 404 -15.95 46.86 9.10
C SER A 404 -15.59 47.57 10.42
N PRO A 405 -14.47 48.31 10.48
CA PRO A 405 -14.12 49.11 11.64
C PRO A 405 -15.24 50.06 12.08
N GLU A 406 -15.97 50.68 11.15
CA GLU A 406 -17.15 51.51 11.42
C GLU A 406 -18.28 50.69 12.06
N GLY A 407 -18.50 49.47 11.57
CA GLY A 407 -19.44 48.52 12.16
C GLY A 407 -19.08 48.20 13.62
N LEU A 408 -17.80 47.91 13.88
CA LEU A 408 -17.30 47.62 15.24
C LEU A 408 -17.41 48.85 16.17
N ILE A 409 -17.12 50.05 15.69
CA ILE A 409 -17.30 51.31 16.44
C ILE A 409 -18.77 51.48 16.82
N ASN A 410 -19.67 51.36 15.84
CA ASN A 410 -21.11 51.47 16.09
C ASN A 410 -21.61 50.42 17.08
N MET A 411 -21.07 49.20 17.05
CA MET A 411 -21.37 48.18 18.04
C MET A 411 -20.92 48.57 19.45
N CYS A 412 -19.70 49.11 19.59
CA CYS A 412 -19.19 49.58 20.88
C CYS A 412 -20.05 50.72 21.45
N LEU A 413 -20.42 51.69 20.59
CA LEU A 413 -21.21 52.85 20.98
C LEU A 413 -22.64 52.47 21.38
N LYS A 414 -23.28 51.52 20.67
CA LYS A 414 -24.61 51.01 21.04
C LYS A 414 -24.67 50.38 22.43
N GLN A 415 -23.53 49.92 22.96
CA GLN A 415 -23.40 49.35 24.30
C GLN A 415 -22.80 50.35 25.31
N ASN A 416 -22.77 51.64 24.98
CA ASN A 416 -22.17 52.71 25.78
C ASN A 416 -20.69 52.48 26.16
N ASN A 417 -19.95 51.71 25.37
CA ASN A 417 -18.54 51.42 25.61
C ASN A 417 -17.62 52.31 24.74
N ILE A 418 -17.54 53.59 25.11
CA ILE A 418 -16.77 54.62 24.39
C ILE A 418 -15.27 54.28 24.35
N GLU A 419 -14.72 53.73 25.44
CA GLU A 419 -13.30 53.38 25.52
C GLU A 419 -12.91 52.33 24.48
N LYS A 420 -13.73 51.28 24.32
CA LYS A 420 -13.54 50.28 23.26
C LYS A 420 -13.72 50.86 21.87
N ALA A 421 -14.68 51.77 21.66
CA ALA A 421 -14.84 52.46 20.37
C ALA A 421 -13.57 53.26 19.98
N ILE A 422 -12.97 53.97 20.95
CA ILE A 422 -11.69 54.68 20.76
C ILE A 422 -10.56 53.69 20.45
N GLN A 423 -10.53 52.52 21.08
CA GLN A 423 -9.54 51.47 20.76
C GLN A 423 -9.66 51.00 19.30
N VAL A 424 -10.88 50.79 18.78
CA VAL A 424 -11.08 50.43 17.36
C VAL A 424 -10.51 51.50 16.42
N VAL A 425 -10.74 52.78 16.74
CA VAL A 425 -10.19 53.91 15.96
C VAL A 425 -8.65 53.90 15.99
N LYS A 426 -8.05 53.73 17.18
CA LYS A 426 -6.58 53.72 17.33
C LYS A 426 -5.92 52.56 16.57
N VAL A 427 -6.48 51.36 16.66
CA VAL A 427 -5.96 50.17 15.97
C VAL A 427 -6.04 50.33 14.45
N ARG A 428 -7.13 50.91 13.93
CA ARG A 428 -7.24 51.25 12.51
C ARG A 428 -6.14 52.22 12.09
N SER A 429 -5.91 53.29 12.84
CA SER A 429 -4.89 54.29 12.49
C SER A 429 -3.47 53.72 12.47
N ILE A 430 -3.20 52.66 13.25
CA ILE A 430 -1.91 51.98 13.30
C ILE A 430 -1.76 50.93 12.17
N MET A 431 -2.84 50.30 11.71
CA MET A 431 -2.78 49.31 10.61
C MET A 431 -2.67 49.93 9.20
N PHE A 432 -2.99 51.21 9.04
CA PHE A 432 -2.86 51.95 7.77
C PHE A 432 -1.49 52.66 7.61
N LEU A 433 -0.63 52.58 8.62
CA LEU A 433 0.79 52.98 8.60
C LEU A 433 1.66 51.73 8.49
#